data_AF-A0A263HG88-F1
#
_entry.id   AF-A0A263HG88-F1
#
_cell.length_a   1.000
_cell.length_b   1.000
_cell.length_c   1.000
_cell.angle_alpha   90.00
_cell.angle_beta   90.00
_cell.angle_gamma   90.00
#
_symmetry.space_group_name_H-M   'P 1'
#
loop_
_entity.id
_entity.type
_entity.pdbx_description
1 polymer ?
#
loop_
_entity_poly.entity_id
_entity_poly.type
_entity_poly.pdbx_seq_one_letter_code
_entity_poly.pdbx_strand_id
1 'polypeptide(L)'
;MRKIYRKKKELFCQLLANCKSKVRYYREHSGFYLLIEILEQEKTQGKLTALALQKGIVVYPVDYEQRLLFSLGFSDLSENQLQQEAIYYWIFGSLNKLIHYASF
;
A
#
# COMPACT_ATOMS: atom_id res chain seq x y z
N MET A 1 12.39 17.22 -8.41
CA MET A 1 11.96 16.56 -7.16
C MET A 1 10.44 16.65 -6.93
N ARG A 2 9.86 17.82 -6.59
CA ARG A 2 8.44 17.93 -6.19
C ARG A 2 7.41 17.34 -7.18
N LYS A 3 7.61 17.50 -8.49
CA LYS A 3 6.71 16.95 -9.53
C LYS A 3 6.75 15.42 -9.64
N ILE A 4 7.93 14.80 -9.51
CA ILE A 4 8.10 13.34 -9.62
C ILE A 4 7.44 12.64 -8.43
N TYR A 5 7.68 13.13 -7.21
CA TYR A 5 7.03 12.59 -6.01
C TYR A 5 5.52 12.80 -5.99
N ARG A 6 5.04 13.93 -6.52
CA ARG A 6 3.61 14.16 -6.69
C ARG A 6 2.97 13.14 -7.63
N LYS A 7 3.60 12.87 -8.78
CA LYS A 7 3.11 11.87 -9.74
C LYS A 7 3.12 10.45 -9.15
N LYS A 8 4.18 10.06 -8.43
CA LYS A 8 4.24 8.78 -7.70
C LYS A 8 3.14 8.66 -6.64
N LYS A 9 2.92 9.73 -5.86
CA LYS A 9 1.83 9.78 -4.86
C LYS A 9 0.45 9.67 -5.50
N GLU A 10 0.22 10.35 -6.62
CA GLU A 10 -1.04 10.29 -7.37
C GLU A 10 -1.31 8.88 -7.91
N LEU A 11 -0.32 8.23 -8.52
CA LEU A 11 -0.42 6.82 -8.95
C LEU A 11 -0.73 5.90 -7.76
N PHE A 12 -0.02 6.07 -6.65
CA PHE A 12 -0.25 5.25 -5.46
C PHE A 12 -1.66 5.46 -4.87
N CYS A 13 -2.15 6.69 -4.86
CA CYS A 13 -3.53 6.99 -4.46
C CYS A 13 -4.56 6.37 -5.41
N GLN A 14 -4.31 6.34 -6.71
CA GLN A 14 -5.18 5.68 -7.69
C GLN A 14 -5.23 4.15 -7.46
N LEU A 15 -4.07 3.54 -7.19
CA LEU A 15 -3.99 2.10 -6.88
C LEU A 15 -4.79 1.74 -5.64
N LEU A 16 -4.61 2.52 -4.57
CA LEU A 16 -5.35 2.33 -3.32
C LEU A 16 -6.83 2.68 -3.46
N ALA A 17 -7.20 3.58 -4.39
CA ALA A 17 -8.60 3.92 -4.63
C ALA A 17 -9.42 2.71 -5.08
N ASN A 18 -8.83 1.81 -5.87
CA ASN A 18 -9.45 0.55 -6.30
C ASN A 18 -9.61 -0.46 -5.15
N CYS A 19 -8.92 -0.23 -4.03
CA CYS A 19 -8.90 -1.09 -2.85
C CYS A 19 -9.65 -0.51 -1.65
N LYS A 20 -10.45 0.56 -1.83
CA LYS A 20 -11.07 1.33 -0.73
C LYS A 20 -11.92 0.50 0.24
N SER A 21 -12.50 -0.60 -0.20
CA SER A 21 -13.29 -1.49 0.66
C SER A 21 -12.45 -2.22 1.70
N LYS A 22 -11.14 -2.33 1.48
CA LYS A 22 -10.21 -3.09 2.32
C LYS A 22 -9.08 -2.24 2.89
N VAL A 23 -8.91 -1.03 2.39
CA VAL A 23 -7.81 -0.13 2.75
C VAL A 23 -8.31 1.28 2.91
N ARG A 24 -7.89 1.95 3.98
CA ARG A 24 -7.97 3.40 4.11
C ARG A 24 -6.57 3.98 4.03
N TYR A 25 -6.46 5.18 3.47
CA TYR A 25 -5.19 5.89 3.39
C TYR A 25 -5.41 7.35 3.75
N TYR A 26 -4.48 7.90 4.52
CA TYR A 26 -4.56 9.26 5.03
C TYR A 26 -3.65 10.14 4.19
N ARG A 27 -4.26 11.06 3.43
CA ARG A 27 -3.55 11.88 2.43
C ARG A 27 -2.56 12.88 3.04
N GLU A 28 -2.69 13.17 4.33
CA GLU A 28 -2.04 14.27 5.03
C GLU A 28 -0.90 13.82 5.94
N HIS A 29 0.04 13.03 5.41
CA HIS A 29 1.40 13.15 5.90
C HIS A 29 2.23 13.88 4.84
N SER A 30 2.68 15.08 5.19
CA SER A 30 3.69 15.83 4.47
C SER A 30 4.95 14.97 4.30
N GLY A 31 5.48 14.88 3.07
CA GLY A 31 6.76 14.18 2.80
C GLY A 31 6.64 12.94 1.90
N PHE A 32 7.43 11.91 2.23
CA PHE A 32 7.68 10.70 1.42
C PHE A 32 6.96 9.44 1.93
N TYR A 33 6.07 9.62 2.90
CA TYR A 33 5.37 8.55 3.59
C TYR A 33 3.86 8.69 3.43
N LEU A 34 3.17 7.57 3.29
CA LEU A 34 1.71 7.51 3.33
C LEU A 34 1.28 6.59 4.46
N LEU A 35 0.37 7.06 5.31
CA LEU A 35 -0.25 6.23 6.32
C LEU A 35 -1.40 5.44 5.69
N ILE A 36 -1.37 4.12 5.89
CA ILE A 36 -2.33 3.17 5.34
C ILE A 36 -2.88 2.33 6.48
N GLU A 37 -4.20 2.18 6.53
CA GLU A 37 -4.92 1.28 7.41
C GLU A 37 -5.45 0.11 6.58
N ILE A 38 -5.15 -1.12 6.99
CA ILE A 38 -5.72 -2.32 6.40
C ILE A 38 -6.94 -2.72 7.24
N LEU A 39 -8.11 -2.79 6.61
CA LEU A 39 -9.38 -3.11 7.28
C LEU A 39 -9.66 -4.62 7.37
N GLU A 40 -8.84 -5.44 6.72
CA GLU A 40 -9.01 -6.90 6.65
C GLU A 40 -8.42 -7.57 7.91
N GLN A 41 -9.30 -8.03 8.81
CA GLN A 41 -8.96 -8.50 10.15
C GLN A 41 -8.26 -9.88 10.23
N GLU A 42 -8.26 -10.66 9.14
CA GLU A 42 -7.64 -12.00 9.15
C GLU A 42 -6.10 -11.96 9.17
N LYS A 43 -5.51 -10.77 9.03
CA LYS A 43 -4.06 -10.58 8.95
C LYS A 43 -3.52 -9.91 10.20
N THR A 44 -2.42 -10.45 10.69
CA THR A 44 -1.65 -9.81 11.76
C THR A 44 -0.63 -8.82 11.19
N GLN A 45 -0.31 -7.79 11.96
CA GLN A 45 0.71 -6.79 11.61
C GLN A 45 2.06 -7.39 11.22
N GLY A 46 2.52 -8.42 11.93
CA GLY A 46 3.77 -9.12 11.63
C GLY A 46 3.77 -9.83 10.26
N LYS A 47 2.69 -10.56 9.94
CA LYS A 47 2.53 -11.23 8.63
C LYS A 47 2.55 -10.23 7.46
N LEU A 48 1.86 -9.10 7.62
CA LEU A 48 1.82 -8.05 6.59
C LEU A 48 3.18 -7.39 6.42
N THR A 49 3.92 -7.15 7.50
CA THR A 49 5.28 -6.59 7.44
C THR A 49 6.24 -7.55 6.73
N ALA A 50 6.19 -8.84 7.06
CA ALA A 50 7.02 -9.85 6.40
C ALA A 50 6.71 -9.97 4.90
N LEU A 51 5.43 -9.90 4.53
CA LEU A 51 5.01 -9.99 3.13
C LEU A 51 5.43 -8.75 2.32
N ALA A 52 5.39 -7.55 2.91
CA ALA A 52 5.91 -6.34 2.28
C ALA A 52 7.41 -6.47 2.00
N LEU A 53 8.17 -6.95 3.00
CA LEU A 53 9.61 -7.14 2.86
C LEU A 53 9.97 -8.12 1.73
N GLN A 54 9.23 -9.24 1.61
CA GLN A 54 9.41 -10.19 0.50
C GLN A 54 9.19 -9.57 -0.88
N LYS A 55 8.39 -8.51 -0.98
CA LYS A 55 8.12 -7.77 -2.21
C LYS A 55 9.01 -6.55 -2.39
N GLY A 56 9.97 -6.33 -1.49
CA GLY A 56 10.85 -5.16 -1.52
C GLY A 56 10.14 -3.85 -1.18
N ILE A 57 8.99 -3.93 -0.51
CA ILE A 57 8.26 -2.76 -0.04
C ILE A 57 8.64 -2.50 1.41
N VAL A 58 9.09 -1.29 1.71
CA VAL A 58 9.41 -0.88 3.07
C VAL A 58 8.15 -0.32 3.72
N VAL A 59 7.65 -1.03 4.74
CA VAL A 59 6.52 -0.61 5.56
C VAL A 59 6.92 -0.60 7.02
N TYR A 60 6.48 0.42 7.73
CA TYR A 60 6.69 0.55 9.16
C TYR A 60 5.34 0.38 9.85
N PRO A 61 5.13 -0.68 10.64
CA PRO A 61 3.91 -0.84 11.38
C PRO A 61 3.73 0.29 12.41
N VAL A 62 2.50 0.75 12.59
CA VAL A 62 2.13 1.79 13.56
C VAL A 62 1.16 1.17 14.55
N ASP A 63 1.58 1.06 15.81
CA ASP A 63 0.73 0.54 16.87
C ASP A 63 -0.21 1.65 17.37
N TYR A 64 -1.48 1.56 16.99
CA TYR A 64 -2.50 2.53 17.38
C TYR A 64 -3.88 1.87 17.42
N GLU A 65 -4.54 1.89 18.57
CA GLU A 65 -5.91 1.42 18.78
C GLU A 65 -6.21 0.01 18.21
N GLN A 66 -5.24 -0.92 18.25
CA GLN A 66 -5.39 -2.28 17.67
C GLN A 66 -5.70 -2.29 16.16
N ARG A 67 -5.43 -1.18 15.45
CA ARG A 67 -5.63 -1.07 14.01
C ARG A 67 -4.40 -1.55 13.27
N LEU A 68 -4.61 -2.13 12.08
CA LEU A 68 -3.52 -2.54 11.19
C LEU A 68 -3.01 -1.33 10.40
N LEU A 69 -2.28 -0.45 11.06
CA LEU A 69 -1.74 0.78 10.48
C LEU A 69 -0.28 0.59 10.05
N PHE A 70 0.07 1.16 8.90
CA PHE A 70 1.40 1.12 8.33
C PHE A 70 1.77 2.47 7.73
N SER A 71 2.94 2.97 8.08
CA SER A 71 3.61 4.04 7.35
C SER A 71 4.38 3.42 6.19
N LEU A 72 3.97 3.72 4.96
CA LEU A 72 4.59 3.20 3.75
C LEU A 72 5.48 4.27 3.13
N GLY A 73 6.77 3.96 2.97
CA GLY A 73 7.71 4.81 2.25
C GLY A 73 7.58 4.60 0.74
N PHE A 74 7.24 5.64 -0.01
CA PHE A 74 7.10 5.58 -1.47
C PHE A 74 8.22 6.33 -2.21
N SER A 75 9.24 6.79 -1.49
CA SER A 75 10.39 7.50 -2.07
C SER A 75 11.14 6.64 -3.08
N ASP A 76 11.48 5.43 -2.66
CA ASP A 76 12.39 4.51 -3.35
C ASP A 76 11.67 3.50 -4.24
N LEU A 77 10.33 3.48 -4.21
CA LEU A 77 9.55 2.63 -5.11
C LEU A 77 9.71 3.13 -6.55
N SER A 78 10.18 2.25 -7.44
CA SER A 78 10.17 2.50 -8.88
C SER A 78 8.75 2.49 -9.43
N GLU A 79 8.49 3.14 -10.58
CA GLU A 79 7.17 3.08 -11.23
C GLU A 79 6.74 1.63 -11.52
N ASN A 80 7.69 0.72 -11.78
CA ASN A 80 7.43 -0.71 -11.98
C ASN A 80 7.05 -1.43 -10.68
N GLN A 81 7.62 -1.07 -9.53
CA GLN A 81 7.17 -1.61 -8.23
C GLN A 81 5.83 -1.04 -7.78
N LEU A 82 5.49 0.17 -8.27
CA LEU A 82 4.16 0.75 -8.14
C LEU A 82 3.16 0.09 -9.10
N GLN A 83 3.57 -0.70 -10.11
CA GLN A 83 2.61 -1.43 -10.92
C GLN A 83 1.92 -2.48 -10.04
N GLN A 84 0.64 -2.19 -9.77
CA GLN A 84 -0.46 -2.96 -9.16
C GLN A 84 -0.10 -4.23 -8.39
N GLU A 85 0.61 -5.18 -8.98
CA GLU A 85 0.81 -6.51 -8.41
C GLU A 85 1.44 -6.50 -7.02
N ALA A 86 2.55 -5.80 -6.79
CA ALA A 86 3.29 -5.90 -5.52
C ALA A 86 2.46 -5.40 -4.32
N ILE A 87 1.76 -4.28 -4.49
CA ILE A 87 0.93 -3.66 -3.45
C ILE A 87 -0.35 -4.46 -3.22
N TYR A 88 -1.00 -4.92 -4.29
CA TYR A 88 -2.17 -5.79 -4.18
C TYR A 88 -1.81 -7.10 -3.50
N TYR A 89 -0.67 -7.70 -3.85
CA TYR A 89 -0.19 -8.89 -3.18
C TYR A 89 0.05 -8.68 -1.71
N TRP A 90 0.70 -7.59 -1.35
CA TRP A 90 0.94 -7.26 0.04
C TRP A 90 -0.38 -7.11 0.82
N ILE A 91 -1.35 -6.38 0.26
CA ILE A 91 -2.64 -6.13 0.93
C ILE A 91 -3.52 -7.38 0.95
N PHE A 92 -3.58 -8.16 -0.13
CA PHE A 92 -4.58 -9.24 -0.32
C PHE A 92 -4.01 -10.65 -0.28
N GLY A 93 -2.70 -10.85 -0.45
CA GLY A 93 -2.05 -12.15 -0.35
C GLY A 93 -2.36 -13.12 -1.50
N SER A 94 -3.00 -12.68 -2.59
CA SER A 94 -3.36 -13.56 -3.72
C SER A 94 -3.36 -12.82 -5.07
N LEU A 95 -2.72 -13.44 -6.08
CA LEU A 95 -2.74 -13.01 -7.50
C LEU A 95 -4.13 -13.15 -8.12
N ASN A 96 -4.99 -14.05 -7.59
CA ASN A 96 -6.24 -14.43 -8.24
C ASN A 96 -7.30 -13.31 -8.31
N LYS A 97 -7.07 -12.16 -7.67
CA LYS A 97 -7.95 -10.99 -7.79
C LYS A 97 -7.52 -9.97 -8.86
N LEU A 98 -6.32 -10.07 -9.43
CA LEU A 98 -5.89 -9.18 -10.51
C LEU A 98 -6.76 -9.33 -11.76
N ILE A 99 -7.26 -10.54 -12.03
CA ILE A 99 -8.09 -10.84 -13.20
C ILE A 99 -9.44 -10.10 -13.15
N HIS A 100 -9.97 -9.79 -11.96
CA HIS A 100 -11.25 -9.09 -11.83
C HIS A 100 -11.16 -7.56 -11.82
N TYR A 101 -9.96 -6.98 -11.67
CA TYR A 101 -9.78 -5.52 -11.63
C TYR A 101 -9.13 -4.94 -12.90
N ALA A 102 -8.66 -5.78 -13.82
CA ALA A 102 -8.10 -5.39 -15.12
C ALA A 102 -9.14 -5.38 -16.27
N SER A 103 -10.43 -5.61 -15.97
CA SER A 103 -11.52 -5.50 -16.94
C SER A 103 -12.41 -4.30 -16.62
N PHE A 104 -11.93 -3.08 -16.89
CA PHE A 104 -12.77 -1.91 -17.18
C PHE A 104 -11.93 -0.81 -17.84
#